data_AF-A0A6A4UVV4-F1
#
_entry.id   AF-A0A6A4UVV4-F1
#
_cell.length_a   1.000
_cell.length_b   1.000
_cell.length_c   1.000
_cell.angle_alpha   90.00
_cell.angle_beta   90.00
_cell.angle_gamma   90.00
#
_symmetry.space_group_name_H-M   'P 1'
#
loop_
_entity.id
_entity.type
_entity.pdbx_description
1 polymer ?
#
loop_
_entity_poly.entity_id
_entity_poly.type
_entity_poly.pdbx_seq_one_letter_code
_entity_poly.pdbx_strand_id
1 'polypeptide(L)'
;MNRRQLLGAGATLVASGAWAQTSNMGLPEAPIATDAKTQKPLVPQSGPDYNPVVTLNGWTLPYRMNGNIKEFHLVAEPVERELAEGMIAYLWGYNGQSIGPTIEAVEGDRVRIFVTNKLPEHTTVHWHGMILPSGMDGVGGLSQKHIPPGKTFVYEFDLVKSGTFMYHPHADEMVQMAMGMMGLFIVHPKNPAFMRVDRDFCFLLNAYDIDPGTYMPRVMQMTDFNLWTWNSRVFPGIDPLVVNKGDRVRVRVGNLTMTNHPIHMHGYDFEVTGTDGGWVRPEARWPEVSIDIPVGAMRAYEFDAKYPGDWAIHCHKSHHTMNAMGHDVPTFIGADKSRLTKLIQKHQPEYMPMGTAGMADMGEMSMEIPANTVPMMTGWGPHGPIEMGGMFSVVKVREGIAADDYADPGWYENPPGTEAYEWTGPVPDPVISDSGETVLTPNPAAMRRP
;
A
#
# COMPACT_ATOMS: atom_id res chain seq x y z
N MET A 1 16.20 64.98 18.86
CA MET A 1 15.53 64.84 20.16
C MET A 1 14.35 65.79 20.23
N ASN A 2 13.11 65.28 20.37
CA ASN A 2 12.13 65.90 21.25
C ASN A 2 11.20 64.80 21.81
N ARG A 3 11.19 64.67 23.14
CA ARG A 3 10.53 63.64 23.93
C ARG A 3 9.08 64.06 24.19
N ARG A 4 8.11 63.49 23.47
CA ARG A 4 6.70 63.37 23.89
C ARG A 4 5.89 62.61 22.84
N GLN A 5 6.01 61.28 22.82
CA GLN A 5 5.04 60.35 22.21
C GLN A 5 5.35 58.89 22.57
N LEU A 6 5.66 58.63 23.84
CA LEU A 6 5.96 57.29 24.38
C LEU A 6 5.09 57.01 25.61
N LEU A 7 3.78 57.04 25.45
CA LEU A 7 2.79 56.50 26.39
C LEU A 7 1.55 56.11 25.58
N GLY A 8 1.38 54.81 25.31
CA GLY A 8 0.22 54.31 24.56
C GLY A 8 0.34 52.88 23.99
N ALA A 9 1.43 52.16 24.22
CA ALA A 9 1.57 50.77 23.80
C ALA A 9 1.76 49.88 25.04
N GLY A 10 0.65 49.55 25.70
CA GLY A 10 0.66 48.73 26.90
C GLY A 10 -0.73 48.27 27.26
N ALA A 11 -1.28 47.33 26.48
CA ALA A 11 -2.27 46.31 26.88
C ALA A 11 -3.00 45.75 25.65
N THR A 12 -2.39 44.83 24.88
CA THR A 12 -3.16 43.97 23.93
C THR A 12 -2.42 42.72 23.45
N LEU A 13 -1.56 42.10 24.28
CA LEU A 13 -0.78 40.91 23.89
C LEU A 13 -0.99 39.67 24.78
N VAL A 14 -2.13 39.52 25.45
CA VAL A 14 -2.37 38.35 26.34
C VAL A 14 -3.64 37.54 25.99
N ALA A 15 -4.39 37.88 24.93
CA ALA A 15 -5.67 37.20 24.66
C ALA A 15 -5.61 35.99 23.71
N SER A 16 -4.52 35.76 22.96
CA SER A 16 -4.47 34.70 21.93
C SER A 16 -4.06 33.32 22.45
N GLY A 17 -3.31 33.23 23.55
CA GLY A 17 -2.89 31.93 24.13
C GLY A 17 -3.99 31.20 24.90
N ALA A 18 -4.84 31.94 25.62
CA ALA A 18 -5.88 31.37 26.48
C ALA A 18 -7.12 30.86 25.71
N TRP A 19 -7.39 31.40 24.51
CA TRP A 19 -8.50 30.96 23.65
C TRP A 19 -8.21 29.67 22.87
N ALA A 20 -6.93 29.43 22.52
CA ALA A 20 -6.51 28.17 21.90
C ALA A 20 -6.54 26.99 22.89
N GLN A 21 -6.22 27.24 24.17
CA GLN A 21 -6.26 26.19 25.19
C GLN A 21 -7.68 25.84 25.66
N THR A 22 -8.63 26.78 25.63
CA THR A 22 -10.03 26.52 26.04
C THR A 22 -10.89 25.88 24.96
N SER A 23 -10.55 26.05 23.67
CA SER A 23 -11.24 25.39 22.56
C SER A 23 -10.86 23.91 22.37
N ASN A 24 -9.69 23.50 22.83
CA ASN A 24 -9.21 22.11 22.71
C ASN A 24 -9.60 21.19 23.88
N MET A 25 -10.21 21.70 24.95
CA MET A 25 -10.61 20.89 26.12
C MET A 25 -11.63 19.79 25.79
N GLY A 26 -12.25 19.84 24.60
CA GLY A 26 -13.17 18.83 24.08
C GLY A 26 -12.62 17.94 22.97
N LEU A 27 -11.43 18.17 22.42
CA LEU A 27 -10.88 17.34 21.34
C LEU A 27 -10.25 16.05 21.90
N PRO A 28 -10.36 14.90 21.20
CA PRO A 28 -9.55 13.74 21.52
C PRO A 28 -8.07 14.06 21.29
N GLU A 29 -7.18 13.37 21.99
CA GLU A 29 -5.76 13.40 21.64
C GLU A 29 -5.57 12.95 20.19
N ALA A 30 -4.66 13.58 19.46
CA ALA A 30 -4.26 13.17 18.11
C ALA A 30 -2.96 12.36 18.21
N PRO A 31 -3.03 11.02 18.30
CA PRO A 31 -1.84 10.20 18.22
C PRO A 31 -1.21 10.34 16.84
N ILE A 32 0.12 10.21 16.79
CA ILE A 32 0.94 10.38 15.61
C ILE A 32 1.87 9.17 15.53
N ALA A 33 1.96 8.54 14.36
CA ALA A 33 2.96 7.50 14.13
C ALA A 33 4.31 8.13 13.77
N THR A 34 5.39 7.50 14.24
CA THR A 34 6.76 7.96 14.01
C THR A 34 7.61 6.97 13.20
N ASP A 35 7.06 5.80 12.88
CA ASP A 35 7.74 4.76 12.13
C ASP A 35 6.87 4.21 11.00
N ALA A 36 7.52 3.58 10.03
CA ALA A 36 6.89 3.03 8.83
C ALA A 36 6.64 1.51 8.89
N LYS A 37 6.79 0.89 10.06
CA LYS A 37 6.62 -0.56 10.22
C LYS A 37 5.16 -0.92 10.43
N THR A 38 4.83 -2.16 10.15
CA THR A 38 3.52 -2.72 10.48
C THR A 38 3.36 -2.75 11.99
N GLN A 39 2.37 -2.03 12.50
CA GLN A 39 2.01 -2.09 13.92
C GLN A 39 1.01 -3.22 14.16
N LYS A 40 1.06 -3.80 15.36
CA LYS A 40 0.03 -4.75 15.79
C LYS A 40 -1.33 -4.05 15.79
N PRO A 41 -2.40 -4.75 15.39
CA PRO A 41 -3.70 -4.14 15.28
C PRO A 41 -4.27 -3.83 16.67
N LEU A 42 -5.06 -2.76 16.78
CA LEU A 42 -5.63 -2.37 18.06
C LEU A 42 -6.83 -3.24 18.40
N VAL A 43 -6.66 -4.10 19.40
CA VAL A 43 -7.77 -4.90 19.94
C VAL A 43 -8.68 -4.00 20.77
N PRO A 44 -10.00 -3.93 20.48
CA PRO A 44 -10.92 -3.09 21.24
C PRO A 44 -10.95 -3.49 22.71
N GLN A 45 -10.63 -2.54 23.61
CA GLN A 45 -10.72 -2.73 25.06
C GLN A 45 -12.15 -2.58 25.61
N SER A 46 -13.06 -2.04 24.80
CA SER A 46 -14.48 -1.81 25.11
C SER A 46 -15.30 -1.75 23.82
N GLY A 47 -16.61 -1.97 23.91
CA GLY A 47 -17.51 -1.99 22.75
C GLY A 47 -17.73 -3.40 22.17
N PRO A 48 -18.37 -3.51 20.99
CA PRO A 48 -18.59 -4.80 20.33
C PRO A 48 -17.25 -5.42 19.92
N ASP A 49 -17.11 -6.73 20.11
CA ASP A 49 -15.98 -7.50 19.61
C ASP A 49 -15.95 -7.47 18.07
N TYR A 50 -14.76 -7.39 17.50
CA TYR A 50 -14.52 -7.52 16.06
C TYR A 50 -13.12 -8.09 15.82
N ASN A 51 -12.86 -8.58 14.60
CA ASN A 51 -11.55 -9.09 14.21
C ASN A 51 -10.67 -7.94 13.70
N PRO A 52 -9.70 -7.42 14.47
CA PRO A 52 -8.93 -6.25 14.05
C PRO A 52 -8.11 -6.53 12.79
N VAL A 53 -7.96 -5.51 11.94
CA VAL A 53 -7.19 -5.62 10.69
C VAL A 53 -5.75 -5.15 10.87
N VAL A 54 -4.81 -5.82 10.21
CA VAL A 54 -3.42 -5.41 10.12
C VAL A 54 -3.19 -4.58 8.86
N THR A 55 -2.87 -3.31 9.04
CA THR A 55 -2.48 -2.42 7.95
C THR A 55 -0.98 -2.56 7.70
N LEU A 56 -0.60 -3.12 6.54
CA LEU A 56 0.83 -3.32 6.22
C LEU A 56 1.58 -1.98 6.27
N ASN A 57 2.71 -1.93 6.96
CA ASN A 57 3.50 -0.71 7.14
C ASN A 57 2.68 0.48 7.66
N GLY A 58 1.65 0.22 8.46
CA GLY A 58 0.73 1.22 9.01
C GLY A 58 0.15 0.79 10.35
N TRP A 59 -0.91 1.49 10.78
CA TRP A 59 -1.48 1.36 12.12
C TRP A 59 -2.96 1.77 12.16
N THR A 60 -3.66 1.38 13.22
CA THR A 60 -5.07 1.73 13.47
C THR A 60 -5.16 3.03 14.26
N LEU A 61 -6.00 3.97 13.83
CA LEU A 61 -6.29 5.19 14.57
C LEU A 61 -7.10 4.84 15.83
N PRO A 62 -6.57 5.08 17.05
CA PRO A 62 -7.33 4.82 18.25
C PRO A 62 -8.46 5.83 18.40
N TYR A 63 -9.45 5.45 19.19
CA TYR A 63 -10.61 6.26 19.50
C TYR A 63 -10.78 6.38 21.00
N ARG A 64 -11.62 7.34 21.41
CA ARG A 64 -12.23 7.36 22.74
C ARG A 64 -13.73 7.24 22.63
N MET A 65 -14.38 6.71 23.66
CA MET A 65 -15.84 6.72 23.76
C MET A 65 -16.32 7.99 24.44
N ASN A 66 -17.31 8.66 23.84
CA ASN A 66 -18.06 9.76 24.43
C ASN A 66 -19.55 9.41 24.41
N GLY A 67 -20.04 8.84 25.51
CA GLY A 67 -21.36 8.20 25.55
C GLY A 67 -21.39 7.00 24.60
N ASN A 68 -22.32 7.02 23.65
CA ASN A 68 -22.46 5.99 22.60
C ASN A 68 -21.75 6.37 21.29
N ILE A 69 -20.92 7.42 21.28
CA ILE A 69 -20.22 7.91 20.09
C ILE A 69 -18.75 7.52 20.18
N LYS A 70 -18.24 6.93 19.12
CA LYS A 70 -16.81 6.64 18.93
C LYS A 70 -16.13 7.87 18.33
N GLU A 71 -15.26 8.51 19.09
CA GLU A 71 -14.58 9.74 18.69
C GLU A 71 -13.14 9.48 18.23
N PHE A 72 -12.82 9.99 17.03
CA PHE A 72 -11.49 9.93 16.42
C PHE A 72 -10.94 11.33 16.18
N HIS A 73 -9.61 11.49 16.17
CA HIS A 73 -8.96 12.73 15.79
C HIS A 73 -7.96 12.47 14.65
N LEU A 74 -8.34 12.92 13.46
CA LEU A 74 -7.55 12.84 12.25
C LEU A 74 -6.88 14.20 11.98
N VAL A 75 -5.59 14.20 11.68
CA VAL A 75 -4.81 15.43 11.50
C VAL A 75 -4.15 15.41 10.13
N ALA A 76 -4.62 16.22 9.20
CA ALA A 76 -3.98 16.39 7.89
C ALA A 76 -2.73 17.26 8.03
N GLU A 77 -1.55 16.77 7.65
CA GLU A 77 -0.29 17.49 7.82
C GLU A 77 0.78 17.06 6.80
N PRO A 78 1.80 17.90 6.54
CA PRO A 78 3.03 17.45 5.87
C PRO A 78 3.74 16.38 6.70
N VAL A 79 4.26 15.35 6.04
CA VAL A 79 4.93 14.20 6.66
C VAL A 79 6.18 13.82 5.89
N GLU A 80 7.14 13.22 6.59
CA GLU A 80 8.29 12.56 5.95
C GLU A 80 8.02 11.06 5.96
N ARG A 81 8.15 10.41 4.81
CA ARG A 81 7.87 8.98 4.63
C ARG A 81 9.06 8.29 4.00
N GLU A 82 9.66 7.36 4.73
CA GLU A 82 10.59 6.42 4.12
C GLU A 82 9.82 5.45 3.21
N LEU A 83 10.14 5.43 1.91
CA LEU A 83 9.56 4.47 0.96
C LEU A 83 10.23 3.10 1.06
N ALA A 84 11.56 3.10 1.23
CA ALA A 84 12.39 1.97 1.63
C ALA A 84 13.71 2.51 2.19
N GLU A 85 14.57 1.64 2.71
CA GLU A 85 15.87 2.02 3.25
C GLU A 85 16.64 2.92 2.27
N GLY A 86 17.03 4.11 2.74
CA GLY A 86 17.78 5.08 1.94
C GLY A 86 16.96 5.97 1.00
N MET A 87 15.62 5.88 1.00
CA MET A 87 14.75 6.76 0.21
C MET A 87 13.58 7.33 1.03
N ILE A 88 13.61 8.66 1.21
CA ILE A 88 12.59 9.47 1.87
C ILE A 88 11.79 10.27 0.83
N ALA A 89 10.47 10.27 0.97
CA ALA A 89 9.59 11.18 0.29
C ALA A 89 9.00 12.17 1.29
N TYR A 90 9.00 13.46 0.96
CA TYR A 90 8.16 14.42 1.65
C TYR A 90 6.75 14.31 1.04
N LEU A 91 5.76 14.08 1.87
CA LEU A 91 4.40 13.77 1.46
C LEU A 91 3.44 14.59 2.31
N TRP A 92 2.16 14.57 1.96
CA TRP A 92 1.09 14.97 2.86
C TRP A 92 0.34 13.72 3.29
N GLY A 93 -0.05 13.69 4.56
CA GLY A 93 -0.63 12.51 5.17
C GLY A 93 -1.57 12.86 6.29
N TYR A 94 -1.85 11.85 7.11
CA TYR A 94 -2.65 12.00 8.31
C TYR A 94 -1.92 11.44 9.52
N ASN A 95 -1.90 12.17 10.63
CA ASN A 95 -1.37 11.71 11.92
C ASN A 95 0.09 11.19 11.80
N GLY A 96 0.95 11.97 11.14
CA GLY A 96 2.38 11.66 10.97
C GLY A 96 2.73 10.70 9.84
N GLN A 97 1.77 10.17 9.07
CA GLN A 97 2.05 9.16 8.06
C GLN A 97 1.29 9.35 6.75
N SER A 98 1.92 8.96 5.64
CA SER A 98 1.26 8.61 4.37
C SER A 98 1.48 7.11 4.10
N ILE A 99 0.46 6.32 3.80
CA ILE A 99 -0.97 6.66 3.98
C ILE A 99 -1.30 6.95 5.45
N GLY A 100 -2.46 7.58 5.69
CA GLY A 100 -2.99 7.81 7.03
C GLY A 100 -3.41 6.53 7.76
N PRO A 101 -3.68 6.62 9.07
CA PRO A 101 -4.04 5.46 9.88
C PRO A 101 -5.38 4.85 9.46
N THR A 102 -5.53 3.55 9.70
CA THR A 102 -6.79 2.86 9.44
C THR A 102 -7.81 3.19 10.51
N ILE A 103 -9.00 3.64 10.11
CA ILE A 103 -10.13 3.85 11.02
C ILE A 103 -10.92 2.55 11.11
N GLU A 104 -11.11 2.02 12.32
CA GLU A 104 -11.87 0.79 12.55
C GLU A 104 -13.10 1.03 13.43
N ALA A 105 -14.25 0.55 12.97
CA ALA A 105 -15.49 0.61 13.72
C ALA A 105 -16.41 -0.57 13.37
N VAL A 106 -17.53 -0.70 14.07
CA VAL A 106 -18.50 -1.77 13.87
C VAL A 106 -19.77 -1.22 13.25
N GLU A 107 -20.40 -1.98 12.36
CA GLU A 107 -21.71 -1.65 11.80
C GLU A 107 -22.74 -1.38 12.92
N GLY A 108 -23.36 -0.21 12.86
CA GLY A 108 -24.26 0.34 13.87
C GLY A 108 -23.61 1.33 14.83
N ASP A 109 -22.27 1.47 14.85
CA ASP A 109 -21.60 2.51 15.63
C ASP A 109 -21.98 3.90 15.09
N ARG A 110 -22.14 4.86 16.01
CA ARG A 110 -22.10 6.29 15.67
C ARG A 110 -20.68 6.79 15.83
N VAL A 111 -20.11 7.36 14.77
CA VAL A 111 -18.75 7.90 14.78
C VAL A 111 -18.77 9.42 14.76
N ARG A 112 -17.79 10.04 15.42
CA ARG A 112 -17.47 11.46 15.32
C ARG A 112 -15.99 11.62 15.05
N ILE A 113 -15.64 12.23 13.92
CA ILE A 113 -14.27 12.38 13.47
C ILE A 113 -13.93 13.86 13.42
N PHE A 114 -13.01 14.26 14.29
CA PHE A 114 -12.43 15.60 14.29
C PHE A 114 -11.30 15.63 13.27
N VAL A 115 -11.41 16.46 12.24
CA VAL A 115 -10.40 16.61 11.20
C VAL A 115 -9.73 17.96 11.36
N THR A 116 -8.48 17.97 11.83
CA THR A 116 -7.66 19.17 11.97
C THR A 116 -6.76 19.33 10.75
N ASN A 117 -6.83 20.49 10.10
CA ASN A 117 -5.99 20.81 8.95
C ASN A 117 -4.74 21.58 9.38
N LYS A 118 -3.56 20.99 9.22
CA LYS A 118 -2.24 21.64 9.36
C LYS A 118 -1.50 21.80 8.03
N LEU A 119 -2.15 21.51 6.91
CA LEU A 119 -1.59 21.76 5.58
C LEU A 119 -1.44 23.27 5.33
N PRO A 120 -0.57 23.67 4.37
CA PRO A 120 -0.45 25.07 3.96
C PRO A 120 -1.69 25.58 3.22
N GLU A 121 -2.62 24.70 2.84
CA GLU A 121 -3.83 25.03 2.10
C GLU A 121 -5.10 24.38 2.68
N HIS A 122 -6.23 24.64 2.04
CA HIS A 122 -7.52 24.12 2.47
C HIS A 122 -7.65 22.63 2.15
N THR A 123 -8.43 21.88 2.92
CA THR A 123 -8.67 20.45 2.67
C THR A 123 -10.10 20.08 2.98
N THR A 124 -10.47 18.83 2.72
CA THR A 124 -11.66 18.14 3.23
C THR A 124 -11.32 16.66 3.40
N VAL A 125 -12.27 15.85 3.87
CA VAL A 125 -12.12 14.38 3.87
C VAL A 125 -13.43 13.78 3.37
N HIS A 126 -13.37 13.10 2.25
CA HIS A 126 -14.44 12.27 1.70
C HIS A 126 -14.30 10.82 2.18
N TRP A 127 -15.44 10.18 2.44
CA TRP A 127 -15.56 8.84 3.01
C TRP A 127 -16.00 7.85 1.93
N HIS A 128 -15.03 7.43 1.12
CA HIS A 128 -15.24 6.71 -0.12
C HIS A 128 -16.00 5.38 0.07
N GLY A 129 -17.16 5.26 -0.59
CA GLY A 129 -17.99 4.06 -0.59
C GLY A 129 -18.96 3.93 0.59
N MET A 130 -18.96 4.90 1.51
CA MET A 130 -19.80 4.87 2.71
C MET A 130 -21.19 5.49 2.46
N ILE A 131 -22.21 4.94 3.12
CA ILE A 131 -23.56 5.51 3.13
C ILE A 131 -23.69 6.41 4.36
N LEU A 132 -23.84 7.71 4.14
CA LEU A 132 -23.88 8.74 5.18
C LEU A 132 -24.81 9.91 4.80
N PRO A 133 -25.19 10.78 5.74
CA PRO A 133 -25.92 12.01 5.42
C PRO A 133 -25.11 12.88 4.46
N SER A 134 -25.71 13.36 3.37
CA SER A 134 -24.98 14.05 2.29
C SER A 134 -24.14 15.24 2.74
N GLY A 135 -24.54 15.95 3.80
CA GLY A 135 -23.76 17.07 4.36
C GLY A 135 -22.46 16.67 5.08
N MET A 136 -22.24 15.37 5.32
CA MET A 136 -21.04 14.80 5.93
C MET A 136 -20.09 14.17 4.89
N ASP A 137 -20.39 14.33 3.60
CA ASP A 137 -19.72 13.62 2.51
C ASP A 137 -18.31 14.17 2.16
N GLY A 138 -17.96 15.38 2.59
CA GLY A 138 -16.59 15.88 2.44
C GLY A 138 -16.24 16.50 1.09
N VAL A 139 -17.18 16.64 0.15
CA VAL A 139 -16.95 17.31 -1.14
C VAL A 139 -16.98 18.83 -0.93
N GLY A 140 -15.81 19.45 -1.08
CA GLY A 140 -15.64 20.90 -0.93
C GLY A 140 -16.48 21.69 -1.95
N GLY A 141 -17.30 22.64 -1.45
CA GLY A 141 -18.19 23.46 -2.28
C GLY A 141 -19.53 22.80 -2.65
N LEU A 142 -19.68 21.48 -2.47
CA LEU A 142 -20.93 20.76 -2.71
C LEU A 142 -21.64 20.38 -1.41
N SER A 143 -21.05 19.49 -0.62
CA SER A 143 -21.64 19.00 0.63
C SER A 143 -21.22 19.82 1.85
N GLN A 144 -20.06 20.47 1.78
CA GLN A 144 -19.56 21.34 2.85
C GLN A 144 -18.67 22.47 2.35
N LYS A 145 -18.31 23.39 3.25
CA LYS A 145 -17.19 24.32 3.04
C LYS A 145 -15.87 23.58 3.21
N HIS A 146 -14.83 24.04 2.53
CA HIS A 146 -13.46 23.58 2.77
C HIS A 146 -13.03 23.85 4.22
N ILE A 147 -12.15 23.00 4.76
CA ILE A 147 -11.50 23.16 6.05
C ILE A 147 -10.27 24.07 5.85
N PRO A 148 -10.27 25.33 6.31
CA PRO A 148 -9.12 26.21 6.14
C PRO A 148 -7.91 25.74 6.97
N PRO A 149 -6.67 26.17 6.63
CA PRO A 149 -5.50 25.93 7.47
C PRO A 149 -5.72 26.32 8.93
N GLY A 150 -5.27 25.45 9.85
CA GLY A 150 -5.38 25.61 11.29
C GLY A 150 -6.80 25.46 11.85
N LYS A 151 -7.77 24.99 11.05
CA LYS A 151 -9.14 24.76 11.51
C LYS A 151 -9.44 23.27 11.65
N THR A 152 -10.40 22.99 12.52
CA THR A 152 -10.91 21.64 12.77
C THR A 152 -12.38 21.58 12.39
N PHE A 153 -12.76 20.60 11.57
CA PHE A 153 -14.14 20.29 11.25
C PHE A 153 -14.55 18.96 11.88
N VAL A 154 -15.85 18.75 12.06
CA VAL A 154 -16.41 17.55 12.68
C VAL A 154 -17.30 16.84 11.68
N TYR A 155 -17.03 15.57 11.45
CA TYR A 155 -17.89 14.66 10.71
C TYR A 155 -18.56 13.73 11.70
N GLU A 156 -19.87 13.61 11.67
CA GLU A 156 -20.60 12.74 12.59
C GLU A 156 -21.75 12.03 11.89
N PHE A 157 -21.72 10.70 11.87
CA PHE A 157 -22.70 9.87 11.17
C PHE A 157 -22.73 8.44 11.73
N ASP A 158 -23.81 7.73 11.39
CA ASP A 158 -24.02 6.34 11.78
C ASP A 158 -23.50 5.39 10.70
N LEU A 159 -22.83 4.31 11.10
CA LEU A 159 -22.28 3.31 10.20
C LEU A 159 -23.33 2.26 9.85
N VAL A 160 -24.06 2.45 8.76
CA VAL A 160 -25.22 1.59 8.43
C VAL A 160 -24.88 0.29 7.69
N LYS A 161 -23.61 0.08 7.33
CA LYS A 161 -23.16 -1.05 6.53
C LYS A 161 -21.70 -1.42 6.82
N SER A 162 -21.42 -2.71 7.02
CA SER A 162 -20.06 -3.25 7.08
C SER A 162 -19.41 -3.41 5.71
N GLY A 163 -18.08 -3.29 5.67
CA GLY A 163 -17.31 -3.37 4.44
C GLY A 163 -15.90 -2.81 4.56
N THR A 164 -15.27 -2.65 3.40
CA THR A 164 -13.93 -2.08 3.24
C THR A 164 -14.06 -0.78 2.47
N PHE A 165 -13.65 0.31 3.08
CA PHE A 165 -13.79 1.66 2.56
C PHE A 165 -12.45 2.39 2.64
N MET A 166 -12.41 3.57 2.06
CA MET A 166 -11.26 4.47 2.10
C MET A 166 -11.71 5.85 2.55
N TYR A 167 -10.77 6.69 2.93
CA TYR A 167 -10.99 8.11 3.04
C TYR A 167 -9.86 8.85 2.32
N HIS A 168 -10.18 9.98 1.70
CA HIS A 168 -9.22 10.82 1.00
C HIS A 168 -9.74 12.26 0.89
N PRO A 169 -8.87 13.25 0.62
CA PRO A 169 -9.33 14.60 0.36
C PRO A 169 -10.24 14.68 -0.86
N HIS A 170 -11.17 15.62 -0.81
CA HIS A 170 -11.96 16.05 -1.97
C HIS A 170 -11.91 17.58 -2.11
N ALA A 171 -10.70 18.09 -1.91
CA ALA A 171 -10.26 19.48 -1.99
C ALA A 171 -8.83 19.47 -2.52
N ASP A 172 -8.56 20.27 -3.55
CA ASP A 172 -7.33 20.19 -4.37
C ASP A 172 -6.85 18.73 -4.57
N GLU A 173 -7.77 17.89 -5.05
CA GLU A 173 -7.57 16.45 -5.14
C GLU A 173 -6.30 16.09 -5.93
N MET A 174 -6.02 16.86 -7.00
CA MET A 174 -4.81 16.72 -7.81
C MET A 174 -3.54 16.79 -6.96
N VAL A 175 -3.37 17.84 -6.14
CA VAL A 175 -2.18 17.97 -5.30
C VAL A 175 -2.22 17.01 -4.12
N GLN A 176 -3.33 16.97 -3.38
CA GLN A 176 -3.39 16.26 -2.10
C GLN A 176 -3.29 14.75 -2.27
N MET A 177 -3.93 14.18 -3.29
CA MET A 177 -3.79 12.75 -3.59
C MET A 177 -2.40 12.41 -4.16
N ALA A 178 -1.85 13.23 -5.06
CA ALA A 178 -0.50 13.03 -5.59
C ALA A 178 0.58 13.12 -4.51
N MET A 179 0.32 13.90 -3.46
CA MET A 179 1.14 13.99 -2.26
C MET A 179 0.91 12.85 -1.26
N GLY A 180 0.02 11.89 -1.55
CA GLY A 180 -0.17 10.67 -0.75
C GLY A 180 -1.24 10.73 0.34
N MET A 181 -2.14 11.72 0.32
CA MET A 181 -3.21 11.82 1.32
C MET A 181 -4.35 10.87 1.03
N MET A 182 -4.40 9.77 1.78
CA MET A 182 -5.50 8.82 1.82
C MET A 182 -5.36 7.91 3.04
N GLY A 183 -6.39 7.12 3.34
CA GLY A 183 -6.30 6.06 4.34
C GLY A 183 -7.49 5.09 4.23
N LEU A 184 -7.48 4.07 5.08
CA LEU A 184 -8.49 3.01 5.08
C LEU A 184 -9.54 3.26 6.15
N PHE A 185 -10.78 2.89 5.86
CA PHE A 185 -11.86 2.82 6.84
C PHE A 185 -12.49 1.44 6.77
N ILE A 186 -12.31 0.64 7.82
CA ILE A 186 -12.91 -0.70 7.91
C ILE A 186 -14.10 -0.66 8.87
N VAL A 187 -15.26 -1.05 8.34
CA VAL A 187 -16.47 -1.24 9.15
C VAL A 187 -16.71 -2.74 9.30
N HIS A 188 -16.45 -3.25 10.49
CA HIS A 188 -16.62 -4.65 10.83
C HIS A 188 -18.11 -5.02 10.93
N PRO A 189 -18.49 -6.26 10.57
CA PRO A 189 -19.86 -6.72 10.74
C PRO A 189 -20.35 -6.64 12.18
N LYS A 190 -21.61 -6.25 12.36
CA LYS A 190 -22.25 -6.22 13.69
C LYS A 190 -22.26 -7.59 14.37
N ASN A 191 -22.41 -8.65 13.57
CA ASN A 191 -22.25 -10.02 14.04
C ASN A 191 -20.77 -10.45 13.86
N PRO A 192 -19.98 -10.59 14.93
CA PRO A 192 -18.55 -10.93 14.82
C PRO A 192 -18.28 -12.33 14.25
N ALA A 193 -19.30 -13.20 14.16
CA ALA A 193 -19.19 -14.50 13.49
C ALA A 193 -19.39 -14.41 11.97
N PHE A 194 -20.02 -13.33 11.47
CA PHE A 194 -20.21 -13.15 10.04
C PHE A 194 -18.89 -12.78 9.37
N MET A 195 -18.48 -13.54 8.35
CA MET A 195 -17.24 -13.30 7.61
C MET A 195 -15.99 -13.29 8.53
N ARG A 196 -15.98 -14.13 9.57
CA ARG A 196 -14.83 -14.26 10.48
C ARG A 196 -13.66 -14.93 9.75
N VAL A 197 -12.46 -14.42 10.02
CA VAL A 197 -11.17 -14.94 9.55
C VAL A 197 -10.19 -14.92 10.71
N ASP A 198 -9.09 -15.67 10.60
CA ASP A 198 -8.05 -15.74 11.62
C ASP A 198 -7.03 -14.61 11.45
N ARG A 199 -6.76 -14.22 10.20
CA ARG A 199 -5.88 -13.10 9.84
C ARG A 199 -6.57 -12.18 8.84
N ASP A 200 -6.48 -10.88 9.06
CA ASP A 200 -7.06 -9.87 8.17
C ASP A 200 -6.00 -8.80 7.90
N PHE A 201 -5.59 -8.65 6.65
CA PHE A 201 -4.59 -7.67 6.23
C PHE A 201 -5.21 -6.64 5.29
N CYS A 202 -4.70 -5.42 5.32
CA CYS A 202 -5.12 -4.39 4.38
C CYS A 202 -3.96 -3.49 3.92
N PHE A 203 -4.07 -3.02 2.67
CA PHE A 203 -3.19 -2.00 2.12
C PHE A 203 -3.85 -1.23 0.96
N LEU A 204 -3.37 -0.01 0.74
CA LEU A 204 -3.69 0.84 -0.39
C LEU A 204 -2.55 0.86 -1.39
N LEU A 205 -2.91 0.96 -2.65
CA LEU A 205 -2.00 1.16 -3.76
C LEU A 205 -1.84 2.65 -4.02
N ASN A 206 -0.59 3.12 -4.04
CA ASN A 206 -0.22 4.49 -4.42
C ASN A 206 0.80 4.46 -5.56
N ALA A 207 0.90 5.59 -6.26
CA ALA A 207 1.92 5.81 -7.26
C ALA A 207 2.51 7.21 -7.11
N TYR A 208 3.81 7.34 -7.36
CA TYR A 208 4.53 8.61 -7.30
C TYR A 208 5.45 8.76 -8.49
N ASP A 209 5.77 10.01 -8.80
CA ASP A 209 6.82 10.39 -9.75
C ASP A 209 7.82 11.26 -9.00
N ILE A 210 8.89 10.64 -8.52
CA ILE A 210 9.96 11.30 -7.75
C ILE A 210 11.24 11.16 -8.54
N ASP A 211 11.85 12.28 -8.95
CA ASP A 211 13.12 12.22 -9.66
C ASP A 211 14.21 11.64 -8.75
N PRO A 212 15.09 10.76 -9.26
CA PRO A 212 16.27 10.30 -8.53
C PRO A 212 17.07 11.48 -7.94
N GLY A 213 17.49 11.38 -6.68
CA GLY A 213 18.18 12.48 -5.99
C GLY A 213 17.25 13.46 -5.26
N THR A 214 15.93 13.36 -5.45
CA THR A 214 14.96 14.31 -4.92
C THR A 214 14.00 13.66 -3.93
N TYR A 215 13.25 14.49 -3.21
CA TYR A 215 12.36 14.06 -2.11
C TYR A 215 10.88 14.30 -2.41
N MET A 216 10.56 15.03 -3.48
CA MET A 216 9.23 15.58 -3.69
C MET A 216 8.57 15.00 -4.95
N PRO A 217 7.34 14.48 -4.85
CA PRO A 217 6.61 14.05 -6.04
C PRO A 217 6.33 15.20 -7.01
N ARG A 218 6.38 14.91 -8.31
CA ARG A 218 5.83 15.74 -9.37
C ARG A 218 4.31 15.64 -9.34
N VAL A 219 3.66 16.52 -8.60
CA VAL A 219 2.19 16.50 -8.37
C VAL A 219 1.33 16.69 -9.63
N MET A 220 1.94 17.12 -10.74
CA MET A 220 1.26 17.24 -12.04
C MET A 220 1.32 15.96 -12.89
N GLN A 221 2.04 14.93 -12.44
CA GLN A 221 2.13 13.66 -13.15
C GLN A 221 0.83 12.87 -13.01
N MET A 222 0.23 12.47 -14.13
CA MET A 222 -1.09 11.82 -14.15
C MET A 222 -1.04 10.37 -14.59
N THR A 223 -0.07 9.98 -15.42
CA THR A 223 -0.06 8.65 -16.04
C THR A 223 1.31 7.99 -16.04
N ASP A 224 2.39 8.77 -15.95
CA ASP A 224 3.75 8.30 -16.14
C ASP A 224 4.52 8.26 -14.82
N PHE A 225 4.02 7.47 -13.87
CA PHE A 225 4.61 7.32 -12.54
C PHE A 225 5.81 6.37 -12.57
N ASN A 226 6.88 6.73 -11.85
CA ASN A 226 8.09 5.92 -11.76
C ASN A 226 8.15 5.03 -10.51
N LEU A 227 7.28 5.25 -9.52
CA LEU A 227 7.20 4.47 -8.29
C LEU A 227 5.79 3.94 -8.06
N TRP A 228 5.70 2.66 -7.74
CA TRP A 228 4.45 1.95 -7.45
C TRP A 228 4.56 1.32 -6.08
N THR A 229 3.65 1.66 -5.17
CA THR A 229 3.86 1.45 -3.74
C THR A 229 2.64 0.84 -3.06
N TRP A 230 2.86 0.14 -1.96
CA TRP A 230 1.81 -0.23 -1.01
C TRP A 230 1.94 0.62 0.25
N ASN A 231 0.89 1.35 0.63
CA ASN A 231 0.90 2.24 1.79
C ASN A 231 2.13 3.18 1.81
N SER A 232 2.46 3.73 0.64
CA SER A 232 3.65 4.58 0.44
C SER A 232 4.96 3.89 0.86
N ARG A 233 5.09 2.60 0.53
CA ARG A 233 6.30 1.78 0.67
C ARG A 233 6.58 1.02 -0.63
N VAL A 234 7.86 0.81 -0.93
CA VAL A 234 8.31 0.00 -2.05
C VAL A 234 9.18 -1.14 -1.53
N PHE A 235 9.12 -2.31 -2.17
CA PHE A 235 10.01 -3.42 -1.84
C PHE A 235 11.49 -2.99 -1.98
N PRO A 236 12.37 -3.32 -0.99
CA PRO A 236 12.21 -4.29 0.10
C PRO A 236 11.64 -3.72 1.40
N GLY A 237 11.13 -2.49 1.38
CA GLY A 237 10.54 -1.83 2.55
C GLY A 237 9.11 -2.25 2.89
N ILE A 238 8.47 -3.09 2.07
CA ILE A 238 7.12 -3.61 2.34
C ILE A 238 7.25 -4.84 3.25
N ASP A 239 6.57 -4.81 4.39
CA ASP A 239 6.59 -5.91 5.36
C ASP A 239 5.85 -7.15 4.81
N PRO A 240 6.25 -8.37 5.23
CA PRO A 240 5.59 -9.60 4.81
C PRO A 240 4.22 -9.79 5.47
N LEU A 241 3.37 -10.60 4.83
CA LEU A 241 2.12 -11.07 5.43
C LEU A 241 2.41 -12.38 6.16
N VAL A 242 2.53 -12.32 7.48
CA VAL A 242 2.89 -13.46 8.32
C VAL A 242 1.65 -14.16 8.85
N VAL A 243 1.53 -15.47 8.57
CA VAL A 243 0.34 -16.26 8.94
C VAL A 243 0.71 -17.66 9.45
N ASN A 244 -0.13 -18.20 10.32
CA ASN A 244 0.00 -19.57 10.77
C ASN A 244 -0.62 -20.54 9.76
N LYS A 245 -0.06 -21.74 9.65
CA LYS A 245 -0.65 -22.83 8.86
C LYS A 245 -2.03 -23.19 9.43
N GLY A 246 -3.03 -23.17 8.57
CA GLY A 246 -4.43 -23.42 8.91
C GLY A 246 -5.26 -22.15 9.12
N ASP A 247 -4.64 -20.97 9.14
CA ASP A 247 -5.37 -19.70 9.22
C ASP A 247 -6.26 -19.53 7.98
N ARG A 248 -7.52 -19.13 8.21
CA ARG A 248 -8.35 -18.44 7.21
C ARG A 248 -7.84 -17.01 7.11
N VAL A 249 -7.30 -16.62 5.96
CA VAL A 249 -6.67 -15.31 5.77
C VAL A 249 -7.53 -14.47 4.84
N ARG A 250 -7.74 -13.20 5.20
CA ARG A 250 -8.28 -12.17 4.32
C ARG A 250 -7.21 -11.14 3.97
N VAL A 251 -7.20 -10.73 2.72
CA VAL A 251 -6.42 -9.58 2.24
C VAL A 251 -7.35 -8.58 1.58
N ARG A 252 -7.25 -7.32 1.99
CA ARG A 252 -8.05 -6.19 1.50
C ARG A 252 -7.15 -5.20 0.77
N VAL A 253 -7.46 -4.93 -0.48
CA VAL A 253 -6.64 -4.04 -1.32
C VAL A 253 -7.52 -2.94 -1.87
N GLY A 254 -7.05 -1.70 -1.72
CA GLY A 254 -7.66 -0.52 -2.31
C GLY A 254 -6.77 0.16 -3.31
N ASN A 255 -7.36 0.77 -4.33
CA ASN A 255 -6.60 1.44 -5.37
C ASN A 255 -7.09 2.87 -5.61
N LEU A 256 -6.23 3.83 -5.29
CA LEU A 256 -6.43 5.25 -5.58
C LEU A 256 -5.40 5.78 -6.60
N THR A 257 -4.70 4.88 -7.30
CA THR A 257 -3.84 5.25 -8.44
C THR A 257 -4.68 5.44 -9.70
N MET A 258 -4.08 6.02 -10.75
CA MET A 258 -4.75 6.25 -12.04
C MET A 258 -4.77 5.04 -12.98
N THR A 259 -4.42 3.84 -12.48
CA THR A 259 -4.45 2.61 -13.27
C THR A 259 -4.90 1.42 -12.43
N ASN A 260 -5.45 0.38 -13.05
CA ASN A 260 -5.80 -0.86 -12.36
C ASN A 260 -4.54 -1.66 -11.95
N HIS A 261 -4.66 -2.53 -10.97
CA HIS A 261 -3.55 -3.38 -10.52
C HIS A 261 -3.99 -4.83 -10.37
N PRO A 262 -3.49 -5.76 -11.19
CA PRO A 262 -3.71 -7.19 -10.96
C PRO A 262 -2.79 -7.67 -9.84
N ILE A 263 -3.32 -7.90 -8.64
CA ILE A 263 -2.54 -8.44 -7.51
C ILE A 263 -2.54 -9.96 -7.61
N HIS A 264 -1.36 -10.53 -7.87
CA HIS A 264 -1.14 -11.97 -7.98
C HIS A 264 -0.54 -12.52 -6.69
N MET A 265 -1.06 -13.66 -6.23
CA MET A 265 -0.54 -14.40 -5.08
C MET A 265 -0.09 -15.79 -5.54
N HIS A 266 1.14 -16.15 -5.20
CA HIS A 266 1.71 -17.46 -5.52
C HIS A 266 1.21 -18.52 -4.53
N GLY A 267 1.26 -19.79 -4.94
CA GLY A 267 1.02 -20.95 -4.07
C GLY A 267 -0.44 -21.23 -3.70
N TYR A 268 -1.35 -20.29 -3.92
CA TYR A 268 -2.75 -20.39 -3.51
C TYR A 268 -3.70 -19.88 -4.58
N ASP A 269 -4.80 -20.59 -4.77
CA ASP A 269 -6.06 -20.01 -5.22
C ASP A 269 -6.81 -19.39 -4.03
N PHE A 270 -7.60 -18.37 -4.32
CA PHE A 270 -8.40 -17.65 -3.33
C PHE A 270 -9.78 -17.28 -3.88
N GLU A 271 -10.74 -17.02 -3.00
CA GLU A 271 -12.06 -16.54 -3.38
C GLU A 271 -12.18 -15.04 -3.19
N VAL A 272 -12.78 -14.33 -4.15
CA VAL A 272 -13.12 -12.91 -3.96
C VAL A 272 -14.37 -12.78 -3.11
N THR A 273 -14.24 -12.21 -1.92
CA THR A 273 -15.30 -12.15 -0.90
C THR A 273 -15.87 -10.77 -0.64
N GLY A 274 -15.24 -9.70 -1.15
CA GLY A 274 -15.73 -8.34 -1.01
C GLY A 274 -15.34 -7.42 -2.14
N THR A 275 -16.19 -6.43 -2.41
CA THR A 275 -15.91 -5.30 -3.31
C THR A 275 -16.13 -3.97 -2.57
N ASP A 276 -15.90 -2.84 -3.25
CA ASP A 276 -16.37 -1.50 -2.88
C ASP A 276 -17.88 -1.44 -2.59
N GLY A 277 -18.64 -2.32 -3.24
CA GLY A 277 -20.07 -2.57 -2.99
C GLY A 277 -20.37 -3.39 -1.74
N GLY A 278 -19.38 -3.80 -0.94
CA GLY A 278 -19.54 -4.62 0.27
C GLY A 278 -19.28 -6.10 0.05
N TRP A 279 -19.81 -6.94 0.94
CA TRP A 279 -19.57 -8.39 0.92
C TRP A 279 -20.26 -9.09 -0.27
N VAL A 280 -19.50 -9.95 -0.97
CA VAL A 280 -20.02 -10.80 -2.03
C VAL A 280 -20.70 -12.02 -1.42
N ARG A 281 -21.97 -12.25 -1.81
CA ARG A 281 -22.73 -13.42 -1.36
C ARG A 281 -22.02 -14.71 -1.75
N PRO A 282 -22.03 -15.77 -0.92
CA PRO A 282 -21.31 -17.02 -1.20
C PRO A 282 -21.53 -17.57 -2.61
N GLU A 283 -22.75 -17.50 -3.14
CA GLU A 283 -23.11 -18.05 -4.45
C GLU A 283 -22.59 -17.22 -5.63
N ALA A 284 -22.09 -16.01 -5.37
CA ALA A 284 -21.56 -15.08 -6.37
C ALA A 284 -20.05 -14.84 -6.22
N ARG A 285 -19.39 -15.52 -5.28
CA ARG A 285 -17.93 -15.50 -5.16
C ARG A 285 -17.32 -16.27 -6.33
N TRP A 286 -16.11 -15.90 -6.70
CA TRP A 286 -15.38 -16.58 -7.76
C TRP A 286 -13.93 -16.82 -7.33
N PRO A 287 -13.31 -17.93 -7.78
CA PRO A 287 -11.92 -18.23 -7.50
C PRO A 287 -10.99 -17.44 -8.43
N GLU A 288 -9.83 -17.06 -7.91
CA GLU A 288 -8.74 -16.39 -8.63
C GLU A 288 -7.38 -16.78 -8.07
N VAL A 289 -6.33 -16.51 -8.84
CA VAL A 289 -4.94 -16.41 -8.34
C VAL A 289 -4.38 -15.00 -8.54
N SER A 290 -5.06 -14.19 -9.35
CA SER A 290 -4.72 -12.82 -9.68
C SER A 290 -5.99 -11.98 -9.72
N ILE A 291 -6.12 -11.03 -8.81
CA ILE A 291 -7.31 -10.19 -8.72
C ILE A 291 -7.02 -8.78 -9.24
N ASP A 292 -7.83 -8.33 -10.20
CA ASP A 292 -7.79 -6.93 -10.62
C ASP A 292 -8.38 -6.01 -9.55
N ILE A 293 -7.65 -4.95 -9.21
CA ILE A 293 -8.10 -3.86 -8.34
C ILE A 293 -8.31 -2.61 -9.21
N PRO A 294 -9.55 -2.30 -9.63
CA PRO A 294 -9.85 -1.11 -10.43
C PRO A 294 -9.57 0.20 -9.70
N VAL A 295 -9.41 1.28 -10.45
CA VAL A 295 -9.27 2.65 -9.90
C VAL A 295 -10.50 3.01 -9.08
N GLY A 296 -10.29 3.53 -7.86
CA GLY A 296 -11.35 3.90 -6.93
C GLY A 296 -12.03 2.71 -6.24
N ALA A 297 -11.59 1.47 -6.49
CA ALA A 297 -12.26 0.29 -5.97
C ALA A 297 -11.50 -0.34 -4.80
N MET A 298 -12.26 -1.07 -3.96
CA MET A 298 -11.74 -2.03 -3.00
C MET A 298 -12.02 -3.45 -3.46
N ARG A 299 -11.12 -4.37 -3.12
CA ARG A 299 -11.41 -5.81 -3.13
C ARG A 299 -10.96 -6.44 -1.82
N ALA A 300 -11.69 -7.48 -1.41
CA ALA A 300 -11.25 -8.40 -0.38
C ALA A 300 -11.29 -9.82 -0.95
N TYR A 301 -10.25 -10.59 -0.71
CA TYR A 301 -10.19 -12.01 -1.06
C TYR A 301 -9.72 -12.84 0.13
N GLU A 302 -10.05 -14.13 0.11
CA GLU A 302 -9.76 -15.06 1.19
C GLU A 302 -9.17 -16.38 0.70
N PHE A 303 -8.21 -16.91 1.45
CA PHE A 303 -7.63 -18.23 1.24
C PHE A 303 -7.41 -18.94 2.59
N ASP A 304 -7.26 -20.27 2.53
CA ASP A 304 -6.87 -21.07 3.71
C ASP A 304 -5.37 -21.37 3.62
N ALA A 305 -4.56 -20.93 4.58
CA ALA A 305 -3.10 -21.07 4.58
C ALA A 305 -2.64 -22.52 4.86
N LYS A 306 -2.85 -23.42 3.91
CA LYS A 306 -2.60 -24.88 4.05
C LYS A 306 -1.15 -25.30 3.77
N TYR A 307 -0.43 -24.56 2.94
CA TYR A 307 0.90 -24.90 2.43
C TYR A 307 1.98 -23.96 3.02
N PRO A 308 2.79 -24.46 3.97
CA PRO A 308 3.95 -23.72 4.47
C PRO A 308 4.89 -23.32 3.33
N GLY A 309 5.49 -22.14 3.45
CA GLY A 309 6.35 -21.61 2.40
C GLY A 309 6.47 -20.10 2.48
N ASP A 310 7.34 -19.57 1.61
CA ASP A 310 7.43 -18.16 1.30
C ASP A 310 6.87 -17.95 -0.11
N TRP A 311 5.70 -17.31 -0.18
CA TRP A 311 4.94 -17.15 -1.40
C TRP A 311 4.93 -15.69 -1.83
N ALA A 312 5.41 -15.40 -3.03
CA ALA A 312 5.40 -14.05 -3.55
C ALA A 312 3.95 -13.53 -3.70
N ILE A 313 3.77 -12.25 -3.38
CA ILE A 313 2.55 -11.50 -3.65
C ILE A 313 2.93 -10.16 -4.26
N HIS A 314 2.40 -9.85 -5.43
CA HIS A 314 2.84 -8.66 -6.16
C HIS A 314 1.82 -8.17 -7.19
N CYS A 315 1.99 -6.93 -7.64
CA CYS A 315 1.30 -6.47 -8.83
C CYS A 315 1.87 -7.19 -10.06
N HIS A 316 1.00 -7.69 -10.94
CA HIS A 316 1.41 -8.46 -12.12
C HIS A 316 1.61 -7.59 -13.37
N LYS A 317 1.61 -6.27 -13.22
CA LYS A 317 2.18 -5.37 -14.23
C LYS A 317 3.69 -5.31 -13.98
N SER A 318 4.49 -5.88 -14.87
CA SER A 318 5.95 -5.99 -14.68
C SER A 318 6.60 -4.65 -14.34
N HIS A 319 6.15 -3.55 -14.95
CA HIS A 319 6.64 -2.20 -14.62
C HIS A 319 6.47 -1.82 -13.13
N HIS A 320 5.43 -2.33 -12.46
CA HIS A 320 5.08 -1.96 -11.10
C HIS A 320 5.93 -2.71 -10.06
N THR A 321 6.72 -3.70 -10.50
CA THR A 321 7.58 -4.50 -9.64
C THR A 321 9.06 -4.24 -9.89
N MET A 322 9.45 -3.03 -10.31
CA MET A 322 10.83 -2.77 -10.75
C MET A 322 11.54 -1.61 -10.02
N ASN A 323 10.87 -0.89 -9.10
CA ASN A 323 11.32 0.40 -8.55
C ASN A 323 11.51 1.48 -9.62
N ALA A 324 12.19 2.60 -9.32
CA ALA A 324 12.28 3.77 -10.20
C ALA A 324 12.83 3.41 -11.60
N MET A 325 11.93 3.23 -12.56
CA MET A 325 12.23 2.93 -13.96
C MET A 325 12.27 4.21 -14.79
N GLY A 326 13.30 4.37 -15.62
CA GLY A 326 13.31 5.34 -16.71
C GLY A 326 12.83 4.69 -18.01
N HIS A 327 12.03 5.41 -18.82
CA HIS A 327 11.50 4.89 -20.09
C HIS A 327 12.34 5.27 -21.32
N ASP A 328 13.27 6.20 -21.16
CA ASP A 328 14.04 6.78 -22.27
C ASP A 328 15.35 6.02 -22.58
N VAL A 329 15.55 4.82 -22.02
CA VAL A 329 16.76 4.03 -22.25
C VAL A 329 16.60 3.17 -23.52
N PRO A 330 17.49 3.29 -24.52
CA PRO A 330 17.41 2.48 -25.73
C PRO A 330 17.62 0.98 -25.45
N THR A 331 16.98 0.13 -26.25
CA THR A 331 17.21 -1.32 -26.21
C THR A 331 18.58 -1.67 -26.79
N PHE A 332 19.41 -2.38 -26.01
CA PHE A 332 20.75 -2.81 -26.41
C PHE A 332 20.90 -4.33 -26.57
N ILE A 333 19.81 -5.09 -26.45
CA ILE A 333 19.84 -6.56 -26.55
C ILE A 333 20.40 -6.97 -27.91
N GLY A 334 21.48 -7.76 -27.89
CA GLY A 334 22.19 -8.23 -29.09
C GLY A 334 23.07 -7.20 -29.79
N ALA A 335 23.20 -5.96 -29.27
CA ALA A 335 24.07 -4.95 -29.85
C ALA A 335 25.54 -5.15 -29.45
N ASP A 336 26.47 -5.21 -30.42
CA ASP A 336 27.90 -5.21 -30.12
C ASP A 336 28.37 -3.80 -29.71
N LYS A 337 28.59 -3.62 -28.42
CA LYS A 337 29.09 -2.37 -27.82
C LYS A 337 30.58 -2.42 -27.49
N SER A 338 31.28 -3.50 -27.80
CA SER A 338 32.67 -3.73 -27.36
C SER A 338 33.63 -2.60 -27.75
N ARG A 339 33.50 -2.06 -28.98
CA ARG A 339 34.29 -0.92 -29.46
C ARG A 339 33.95 0.36 -28.70
N LEU A 340 32.67 0.62 -28.48
CA LEU A 340 32.20 1.82 -27.79
C LEU A 340 32.61 1.80 -26.31
N THR A 341 32.42 0.68 -25.62
CA THR A 341 32.87 0.46 -24.24
C THR A 341 34.35 0.75 -24.06
N LYS A 342 35.21 0.24 -24.96
CA LYS A 342 36.66 0.52 -24.93
C LYS A 342 37.00 2.00 -25.12
N LEU A 343 36.19 2.75 -25.88
CA LEU A 343 36.38 4.19 -26.05
C LEU A 343 35.94 4.96 -24.80
N ILE A 344 34.81 4.59 -24.19
CA ILE A 344 34.30 5.21 -22.96
C ILE A 344 35.26 4.95 -21.79
N GLN A 345 35.73 3.71 -21.64
CA GLN A 345 36.63 3.32 -20.56
C GLN A 345 37.99 4.04 -20.56
N LYS A 346 38.40 4.65 -21.68
CA LYS A 346 39.59 5.53 -21.72
C LYS A 346 39.41 6.81 -20.90
N HIS A 347 38.17 7.25 -20.72
CA HIS A 347 37.83 8.47 -19.99
C HIS A 347 37.09 8.18 -18.68
N GLN A 348 36.40 7.04 -18.59
CA GLN A 348 35.68 6.58 -17.41
C GLN A 348 35.95 5.08 -17.20
N PRO A 349 37.07 4.71 -16.54
CA PRO A 349 37.51 3.31 -16.40
C PRO A 349 36.46 2.39 -15.77
N GLU A 350 35.62 2.92 -14.89
CA GLU A 350 34.55 2.22 -14.17
C GLU A 350 33.31 1.92 -15.05
N TYR A 351 33.26 2.36 -16.31
CA TYR A 351 32.08 2.19 -17.16
C TYR A 351 31.81 0.71 -17.48
N MET A 352 30.60 0.25 -17.15
CA MET A 352 30.10 -1.08 -17.48
C MET A 352 28.98 -1.02 -18.53
N PRO A 353 29.06 -1.79 -19.63
CA PRO A 353 28.01 -1.83 -20.63
C PRO A 353 26.81 -2.68 -20.18
N MET A 354 25.63 -2.06 -20.11
CA MET A 354 24.43 -2.69 -19.55
C MET A 354 23.46 -3.19 -20.63
N GLY A 355 22.74 -4.29 -20.40
CA GLY A 355 21.59 -4.65 -21.26
C GLY A 355 21.93 -5.30 -22.60
N THR A 356 23.12 -5.87 -22.79
CA THR A 356 23.48 -6.56 -24.05
C THR A 356 22.94 -7.99 -24.11
N ALA A 357 23.02 -8.72 -23.00
CA ALA A 357 22.58 -10.10 -22.85
C ALA A 357 21.34 -10.24 -21.93
N GLY A 358 20.70 -9.12 -21.61
CA GLY A 358 19.69 -9.00 -20.56
C GLY A 358 20.14 -8.06 -19.45
N MET A 359 19.35 -7.99 -18.37
CA MET A 359 19.62 -7.15 -17.20
C MET A 359 19.91 -7.97 -15.92
N ALA A 360 20.00 -9.30 -16.00
CA ALA A 360 20.21 -10.17 -14.83
C ALA A 360 21.52 -9.85 -14.08
N ASP A 361 22.60 -9.52 -14.80
CA ASP A 361 23.87 -9.14 -14.16
C ASP A 361 23.72 -7.91 -13.24
N MET A 362 22.67 -7.09 -13.42
CA MET A 362 22.37 -5.96 -12.55
C MET A 362 21.75 -6.35 -11.21
N GLY A 363 21.16 -7.54 -11.09
CA GLY A 363 20.59 -8.01 -9.84
C GLY A 363 21.65 -8.20 -8.75
N GLU A 364 22.88 -8.54 -9.13
CA GLU A 364 24.00 -8.77 -8.20
C GLU A 364 24.97 -7.58 -8.10
N MET A 365 25.00 -6.69 -9.09
CA MET A 365 25.94 -5.58 -9.15
C MET A 365 25.35 -4.28 -8.59
N SER A 366 25.99 -3.71 -7.57
CA SER A 366 25.66 -2.36 -7.08
C SER A 366 26.38 -1.29 -7.91
N MET A 367 25.63 -0.39 -8.55
CA MET A 367 26.18 0.85 -9.10
C MET A 367 25.96 2.01 -8.12
N GLU A 368 26.81 3.03 -8.18
CA GLU A 368 26.53 4.30 -7.51
C GLU A 368 25.29 4.92 -8.13
N ILE A 369 24.27 5.16 -7.30
CA ILE A 369 23.03 5.82 -7.68
C ILE A 369 22.91 7.16 -6.95
N PRO A 370 22.14 8.13 -7.48
CA PRO A 370 21.88 9.37 -6.76
C PRO A 370 21.39 9.09 -5.34
N ALA A 371 21.77 9.94 -4.38
CA ALA A 371 21.26 9.86 -3.01
C ALA A 371 19.71 9.85 -3.01
N ASN A 372 19.08 9.31 -1.96
CA ASN A 372 17.62 9.28 -1.86
C ASN A 372 16.91 8.54 -3.03
N THR A 373 17.52 7.48 -3.55
CA THR A 373 16.98 6.69 -4.65
C THR A 373 17.09 5.21 -4.30
N VAL A 374 16.04 4.44 -4.53
CA VAL A 374 16.10 2.98 -4.44
C VAL A 374 16.61 2.38 -5.76
N PRO A 375 17.49 1.36 -5.72
CA PRO A 375 17.86 0.63 -6.92
C PRO A 375 16.64 0.01 -7.61
N MET A 376 16.70 -0.07 -8.94
CA MET A 376 15.82 -0.94 -9.70
C MET A 376 16.05 -2.40 -9.32
N MET A 377 15.00 -3.23 -9.36
CA MET A 377 15.09 -4.70 -9.16
C MET A 377 15.94 -5.09 -7.94
N THR A 378 15.38 -4.94 -6.75
CA THR A 378 16.09 -5.02 -5.47
C THR A 378 15.67 -6.26 -4.66
N GLY A 379 16.15 -6.32 -3.41
CA GLY A 379 15.86 -7.36 -2.44
C GLY A 379 16.65 -8.65 -2.67
N TRP A 380 16.85 -9.37 -1.57
CA TRP A 380 17.64 -10.59 -1.50
C TRP A 380 16.82 -11.69 -0.85
N GLY A 381 16.85 -12.87 -1.45
CA GLY A 381 16.27 -14.09 -0.92
C GLY A 381 17.33 -15.14 -0.60
N PRO A 382 16.92 -16.34 -0.18
CA PRO A 382 17.84 -17.42 0.18
C PRO A 382 18.67 -17.96 -1.01
N HIS A 383 18.26 -17.65 -2.25
CA HIS A 383 18.92 -18.12 -3.48
C HIS A 383 19.56 -17.01 -4.31
N GLY A 384 19.69 -15.79 -3.78
CA GLY A 384 20.27 -14.64 -4.48
C GLY A 384 19.30 -13.46 -4.62
N PRO A 385 19.52 -12.55 -5.59
CA PRO A 385 18.65 -11.39 -5.78
C PRO A 385 17.25 -11.82 -6.20
N ILE A 386 16.23 -11.15 -5.67
CA ILE A 386 14.82 -11.41 -6.03
C ILE A 386 14.48 -10.74 -7.37
N GLU A 387 15.26 -9.74 -7.78
CA GLU A 387 15.08 -8.96 -9.01
C GLU A 387 13.70 -8.28 -9.11
N MET A 388 13.09 -7.95 -7.98
CA MET A 388 11.80 -7.25 -7.89
C MET A 388 11.92 -5.98 -7.05
N GLY A 389 11.04 -5.02 -7.27
CA GLY A 389 10.92 -3.79 -6.51
C GLY A 389 9.45 -3.38 -6.39
N GLY A 390 9.18 -2.14 -6.01
CA GLY A 390 7.85 -1.55 -6.06
C GLY A 390 6.80 -2.36 -5.28
N MET A 391 5.75 -2.78 -5.99
CA MET A 391 4.61 -3.51 -5.44
C MET A 391 4.87 -5.02 -5.32
N PHE A 392 5.75 -5.40 -4.41
CA PHE A 392 6.10 -6.80 -4.10
C PHE A 392 6.22 -7.02 -2.60
N SER A 393 5.75 -8.17 -2.12
CA SER A 393 6.01 -8.68 -0.77
C SER A 393 5.91 -10.21 -0.76
N VAL A 394 6.00 -10.80 0.43
CA VAL A 394 5.95 -12.24 0.65
C VAL A 394 4.88 -12.59 1.68
N VAL A 395 4.02 -13.55 1.35
CA VAL A 395 3.18 -14.24 2.32
C VAL A 395 4.00 -15.37 2.94
N LYS A 396 4.29 -15.25 4.24
CA LYS A 396 5.10 -16.19 5.00
C LYS A 396 4.20 -17.09 5.84
N VAL A 397 4.08 -18.35 5.43
CA VAL A 397 3.25 -19.35 6.12
C VAL A 397 4.14 -20.27 6.96
N ARG A 398 3.93 -20.33 8.28
CA ARG A 398 4.66 -21.25 9.19
C ARG A 398 3.71 -21.97 10.14
N GLU A 399 4.17 -23.08 10.72
CA GLU A 399 3.46 -23.74 11.82
C GLU A 399 3.82 -23.08 13.15
N GLY A 400 2.83 -22.92 14.04
CA GLY A 400 3.03 -22.47 15.41
C GLY A 400 3.12 -20.95 15.60
N ILE A 401 2.72 -20.13 14.61
CA ILE A 401 2.64 -18.68 14.80
C ILE A 401 1.41 -18.37 15.67
N ALA A 402 1.61 -17.64 16.76
CA ALA A 402 0.51 -17.20 17.62
C ALA A 402 -0.38 -16.18 16.89
N ALA A 403 -1.69 -16.16 17.19
CA ALA A 403 -2.68 -15.33 16.50
C ALA A 403 -2.39 -13.81 16.56
N ASP A 404 -1.65 -13.34 17.57
CA ASP A 404 -1.25 -11.95 17.76
C ASP A 404 0.22 -11.67 17.38
N ASP A 405 0.91 -12.65 16.81
CA ASP A 405 2.28 -12.53 16.32
C ASP A 405 2.29 -12.29 14.80
N TYR A 406 2.99 -11.24 14.41
CA TYR A 406 3.16 -10.77 13.03
C TYR A 406 4.64 -10.50 12.70
N ALA A 407 5.56 -10.93 13.57
CA ALA A 407 6.98 -10.75 13.34
C ALA A 407 7.44 -11.62 12.16
N ASP A 408 8.39 -11.12 11.36
CA ASP A 408 8.97 -11.89 10.26
C ASP A 408 9.70 -13.13 10.81
N PRO A 409 9.27 -14.37 10.45
CA PRO A 409 9.91 -15.61 10.90
C PRO A 409 11.21 -15.94 10.15
N GLY A 410 11.67 -15.08 9.24
CA GLY A 410 12.82 -15.35 8.36
C GLY A 410 12.43 -16.17 7.12
N TRP A 411 13.43 -16.69 6.40
CA TRP A 411 13.22 -17.46 5.17
C TRP A 411 12.72 -18.87 5.46
N TYR A 412 11.88 -19.40 4.56
CA TYR A 412 11.40 -20.77 4.67
C TYR A 412 12.49 -21.77 4.27
N GLU A 413 12.70 -22.79 5.09
CA GLU A 413 13.58 -23.92 4.74
C GLU A 413 12.76 -24.98 4.00
N ASN A 414 13.02 -25.15 2.71
CA ASN A 414 12.34 -26.15 1.89
C ASN A 414 12.73 -27.58 2.31
N PRO A 415 11.76 -28.51 2.41
CA PRO A 415 12.07 -29.91 2.65
C PRO A 415 12.99 -30.53 1.57
N PRO A 416 13.82 -31.53 1.92
CA PRO A 416 14.65 -32.21 0.92
C PRO A 416 13.83 -32.77 -0.26
N GLY A 417 14.26 -32.44 -1.48
CA GLY A 417 13.61 -32.89 -2.72
C GLY A 417 12.41 -32.05 -3.18
N THR A 418 12.11 -30.93 -2.51
CA THR A 418 11.06 -29.98 -2.95
C THR A 418 11.62 -28.71 -3.58
N GLU A 419 12.91 -28.69 -3.89
CA GLU A 419 13.58 -27.59 -4.58
C GLU A 419 13.94 -27.98 -6.01
N ALA A 420 13.91 -27.01 -6.92
CA ALA A 420 14.43 -27.19 -8.26
C ALA A 420 15.95 -27.45 -8.20
N TYR A 421 16.44 -28.29 -9.10
CA TYR A 421 17.86 -28.65 -9.17
C TYR A 421 18.35 -28.61 -10.62
N GLU A 422 19.66 -28.43 -10.79
CA GLU A 422 20.28 -28.45 -12.11
C GLU A 422 20.16 -29.83 -12.78
N TRP A 423 19.66 -29.86 -14.01
CA TRP A 423 19.70 -31.06 -14.83
C TRP A 423 21.12 -31.28 -15.38
N THR A 424 21.78 -32.35 -14.94
CA THR A 424 23.14 -32.70 -15.36
C THR A 424 23.20 -33.82 -16.41
N GLY A 425 22.05 -34.32 -16.87
CA GLY A 425 21.95 -35.34 -17.91
C GLY A 425 22.01 -34.77 -19.33
N PRO A 426 21.95 -35.63 -20.37
CA PRO A 426 21.87 -35.15 -21.75
C PRO A 426 20.55 -34.39 -21.98
N VAL A 427 20.61 -33.30 -22.74
CA VAL A 427 19.44 -32.57 -23.23
C VAL A 427 19.07 -33.17 -24.59
N PRO A 428 17.83 -33.68 -24.79
CA PRO A 428 17.43 -34.24 -26.07
C PRO A 428 17.34 -33.15 -27.15
N ASP A 429 17.50 -33.54 -28.41
CA ASP A 429 17.29 -32.61 -29.53
C ASP A 429 15.87 -32.03 -29.49
N PRO A 430 15.70 -30.72 -29.75
CA PRO A 430 14.39 -30.09 -29.72
C PRO A 430 13.50 -30.70 -30.82
N VAL A 431 12.27 -31.07 -30.45
CA VAL A 431 11.25 -31.46 -31.42
C VAL A 431 10.75 -30.19 -32.11
N ILE A 432 11.11 -30.03 -33.38
CA ILE A 432 10.66 -28.89 -34.20
C ILE A 432 9.30 -29.26 -34.81
N SER A 433 8.30 -28.40 -34.61
CA SER A 433 7.06 -28.49 -35.37
C SER A 433 7.29 -27.88 -36.74
N ASP A 434 7.49 -28.72 -37.76
CA ASP A 434 7.71 -28.29 -39.15
C ASP A 434 6.43 -27.74 -39.82
N SER A 435 5.30 -27.74 -39.10
CA SER A 435 4.04 -27.17 -39.54
C SER A 435 3.39 -26.33 -38.43
N GLY A 436 2.72 -25.24 -38.82
CA GLY A 436 1.78 -24.53 -37.95
C GLY A 436 0.38 -25.17 -37.94
N GLU A 437 0.22 -26.34 -38.58
CA GLU A 437 -1.04 -27.07 -38.56
C GLU A 437 -1.29 -27.62 -37.16
N THR A 438 -2.52 -27.45 -36.67
CA THR A 438 -2.92 -28.04 -35.41
C THR A 438 -2.92 -29.56 -35.54
N VAL A 439 -1.87 -30.21 -35.05
CA VAL A 439 -1.83 -31.66 -34.92
C VAL A 439 -2.74 -32.04 -33.76
N LEU A 440 -3.96 -32.47 -34.07
CA LEU A 440 -4.86 -33.03 -33.06
C LEU A 440 -4.24 -34.31 -32.52
N THR A 441 -3.90 -34.33 -31.22
CA THR A 441 -3.44 -35.54 -30.54
C THR A 441 -4.49 -36.63 -30.75
N PRO A 442 -4.16 -37.78 -31.35
CA PRO A 442 -5.15 -38.81 -31.64
C PRO A 442 -5.84 -39.26 -30.34
N ASN A 443 -7.16 -39.38 -30.38
CA ASN A 443 -7.94 -39.87 -29.25
C ASN A 443 -7.41 -41.25 -28.81
N PRO A 444 -6.91 -41.42 -27.57
CA PRO A 444 -6.38 -42.71 -27.09
C PRO A 444 -7.39 -43.86 -27.19
N ALA A 445 -8.69 -43.56 -27.20
CA ALA A 445 -9.75 -44.55 -27.37
C ALA A 445 -9.84 -45.13 -28.81
N ALA A 446 -9.31 -44.44 -29.82
CA ALA A 446 -9.30 -44.90 -31.20
C ALA A 446 -8.15 -45.89 -31.51
N MET A 447 -7.13 -45.98 -30.65
CA MET A 447 -6.00 -46.92 -30.80
C MET A 447 -6.30 -48.32 -30.23
N ARG A 448 -7.49 -48.55 -29.66
CA ARG A 448 -7.94 -49.86 -29.13
C ARG A 448 -9.06 -50.46 -29.96
N ARG A 449 -8.84 -50.73 -31.24
CA ARG A 449 -9.56 -51.81 -31.97
C ARG A 449 -8.58 -52.51 -32.91
N PRO A 450 -8.56 -53.86 -32.91
CA PRO A 450 -7.56 -54.67 -33.61
C PRO A 450 -7.63 -54.55 -35.13
#